data_AF-C7P1J8-F1
#
_entry.id   AF-C7P1J8-F1
#
_cell.length_a   1.000
_cell.length_b   1.000
_cell.length_c   1.000
_cell.angle_alpha   90.00
_cell.angle_beta   90.00
_cell.angle_gamma   90.00
#
_symmetry.space_group_name_H-M   'P 1'
#
loop_
_entity.id
_entity.type
_entity.pdbx_description
1 polymer ?
#
loop_
_entity_poly.entity_id
_entity_poly.type
_entity_poly.pdbx_seq_one_letter_code
_entity_poly.pdbx_strand_id
1 'polypeptide(L)' 'MSQHYRIVSEVRTDGEQVDIPDEASNVSVEPLATAGHVRVTYLKPTQRIAVDGGDETEPRRYID' A
#
# COMPACT_ATOMS: atom_id res chain seq x y z
N MET A 1 -20.89 -0.43 -6.12
CA MET A 1 -20.03 -0.76 -4.97
C MET A 1 -18.69 -0.07 -5.18
N SER A 2 -18.38 0.96 -4.39
CA SER A 2 -17.08 1.64 -4.50
C SER A 2 -16.02 0.77 -3.82
N GLN A 3 -15.06 0.27 -4.59
CA GLN A 3 -13.96 -0.51 -4.04
C GLN A 3 -12.88 0.45 -3.52
N HIS A 4 -12.49 0.27 -2.27
CA HIS A 4 -11.43 1.07 -1.66
C HIS A 4 -10.08 0.39 -1.88
N TYR A 5 -9.06 1.21 -2.12
CA TYR A 5 -7.69 0.76 -2.32
C TYR A 5 -6.75 1.59 -1.45
N ARG A 6 -5.67 0.96 -1.00
CA ARG A 6 -4.50 1.62 -0.45
C ARG A 6 -3.39 1.54 -1.48
N ILE A 7 -2.77 2.68 -1.79
CA ILE A 7 -1.56 2.72 -2.60
C ILE A 7 -0.39 2.31 -1.71
N VAL A 8 0.37 1.31 -2.15
CA VAL A 8 1.65 0.93 -1.56
C VAL A 8 2.74 1.31 -2.54
N SER A 9 3.76 2.03 -2.09
CA SER A 9 4.92 2.41 -2.90
C SER A 9 6.17 2.28 -2.03
N GLU A 10 7.04 1.35 -2.40
CA GLU A 10 8.20 0.97 -1.58
C GLU A 10 9.45 0.89 -2.45
N VAL A 11 10.60 1.27 -1.88
CA VAL A 11 11.91 1.09 -2.52
C VAL A 11 12.50 -0.24 -2.07
N ARG A 12 13.01 -0.99 -3.03
CA ARG A 12 13.59 -2.32 -2.86
C ARG A 12 14.89 -2.45 -3.63
N THR A 13 15.74 -3.37 -3.20
CA THR A 13 16.96 -3.70 -3.94
C THR A 13 16.60 -4.55 -5.17
N ASP A 14 17.30 -4.34 -6.27
CA ASP A 14 17.13 -5.16 -7.48
C ASP A 14 17.42 -6.64 -7.17
N GLY A 15 16.53 -7.52 -7.61
CA GLY A 15 16.59 -8.96 -7.31
C GLY A 15 16.06 -9.36 -5.93
N GLU A 16 15.60 -8.43 -5.10
CA GLU A 16 14.92 -8.73 -3.83
C GLU A 16 13.52 -9.29 -4.09
N GLN A 17 13.13 -10.35 -3.37
CA GLN A 17 11.77 -10.88 -3.43
C GLN A 17 10.82 -9.94 -2.69
N VAL A 18 9.70 -9.60 -3.34
CA VAL A 18 8.66 -8.74 -2.77
C VAL A 18 7.35 -9.52 -2.72
N ASP A 19 6.78 -9.63 -1.52
CA ASP A 19 5.48 -10.27 -1.31
C ASP A 19 4.35 -9.29 -1.67
N ILE A 20 3.83 -9.43 -2.89
CA ILE A 20 2.67 -8.67 -3.37
C ILE A 20 1.42 -9.56 -3.22
N PRO A 21 0.35 -9.09 -2.55
CA PRO A 21 -0.89 -9.85 -2.42
C PRO A 21 -1.51 -10.18 -3.79
N ASP A 22 -2.12 -11.36 -3.92
CA ASP A 22 -2.75 -11.79 -5.17
C ASP A 22 -3.88 -10.86 -5.64
N GLU A 23 -4.56 -10.18 -4.71
CA GLU A 23 -5.62 -9.22 -5.04
C GLU A 23 -5.09 -7.83 -5.40
N ALA A 24 -3.77 -7.62 -5.37
CA ALA A 24 -3.17 -6.37 -5.75
C ALA A 24 -3.39 -6.09 -7.24
N SER A 25 -3.61 -4.82 -7.56
CA SER A 25 -3.76 -4.36 -8.94
C SER A 25 -2.80 -3.23 -9.27
N ASN A 26 -2.63 -2.95 -10.56
CA ASN A 26 -1.73 -1.91 -11.08
C ASN A 26 -0.31 -2.00 -10.51
N VAL A 27 0.25 -3.21 -10.49
CA VAL A 27 1.64 -3.42 -10.08
C VAL A 27 2.57 -2.78 -11.11
N SER A 28 3.40 -1.86 -10.67
CA SER A 28 4.48 -1.26 -11.45
C SER A 28 5.81 -1.40 -10.72
N VAL A 29 6.87 -1.59 -11.51
CA VAL A 29 8.25 -1.61 -11.04
C VAL A 29 9.03 -0.60 -11.86
N GLU A 30 9.59 0.41 -11.21
CA GLU A 30 10.32 1.50 -11.84
C GLU A 30 11.77 1.52 -11.35
N PRO A 31 12.77 1.55 -12.24
CA PRO A 31 14.16 1.70 -11.82
C PRO A 31 14.38 3.09 -11.23
N LEU A 32 15.20 3.18 -10.19
CA LEU A 32 15.61 4.45 -9.60
C LEU A 32 16.96 4.90 -10.16
N ALA A 33 17.25 6.20 -10.02
CA ALA A 33 18.56 6.76 -10.39
C ALA A 33 19.71 6.14 -9.58
N THR A 34 19.41 5.66 -8.36
CA THR A 34 20.34 4.90 -7.54
C THR A 34 20.47 3.47 -8.09
N ALA A 35 21.68 3.10 -8.49
CA ALA A 35 21.97 1.77 -9.01
C ALA A 35 21.53 0.67 -8.03
N GLY A 36 20.98 -0.42 -8.57
CA GLY A 36 20.52 -1.57 -7.81
C GLY A 36 19.27 -1.32 -6.96
N HIS A 37 18.51 -0.24 -7.21
CA HIS A 37 17.26 0.03 -6.51
C HIS A 37 16.10 0.21 -7.48
N VAL A 38 14.95 -0.31 -7.10
CA VAL A 38 13.68 -0.19 -7.81
C VAL A 38 12.60 0.33 -6.87
N ARG A 39 11.61 1.02 -7.42
CA ARG A 39 10.37 1.36 -6.74
C ARG A 39 9.28 0.41 -7.20
N VAL A 40 8.68 -0.31 -6.26
CA VAL A 40 7.53 -1.17 -6.50
C VAL A 40 6.29 -0.44 -6.00
N THR A 41 5.31 -0.26 -6.88
CA THR A 41 4.04 0.40 -6.55
C THR A 41 2.87 -0.51 -6.91
N TYR A 42 1.88 -0.64 -6.03
CA TYR A 42 0.67 -1.41 -6.30
C TYR A 42 -0.53 -0.90 -5.49
N LEU A 43 -1.73 -1.23 -5.96
CA LEU A 43 -2.99 -0.97 -5.29
C LEU A 43 -3.39 -2.21 -4.49
N LYS A 44 -3.43 -2.08 -3.16
CA LYS A 44 -3.93 -3.12 -2.26
C LYS A 44 -5.41 -2.88 -1.96
N PRO A 45 -6.33 -3.81 -2.27
CA PRO A 45 -7.73 -3.68 -1.88
C PRO A 45 -7.86 -3.53 -0.37
N THR A 46 -8.72 -2.61 0.06
CA THR A 46 -9.05 -2.45 1.48
C THR A 46 -10.50 -2.83 1.72
N GLN A 47 -10.72 -3.69 2.71
CA GLN A 47 -12.04 -3.99 3.22
C GLN A 47 -12.30 -3.10 4.44
N ARG A 48 -13.40 -2.35 4.41
CA ARG A 48 -13.91 -1.69 5.62
C ARG A 48 -14.60 -2.74 6.46
N ILE A 49 -13.96 -3.15 7.54
CA ILE A 49 -14.63 -3.95 8.56
C ILE A 49 -15.47 -2.97 9.37
N ALA A 50 -16.79 -3.06 9.26
CA ALA A 50 -17.69 -2.39 10.17
C ALA A 50 -17.56 -3.08 11.52
N VAL A 51 -16.99 -2.39 12.50
CA VAL A 51 -16.95 -2.87 13.88
C VAL A 51 -18.27 -2.44 14.51
N ASP A 52 -19.25 -3.34 14.57
CA ASP A 52 -20.48 -3.10 15.35
C ASP A 52 -20.11 -3.12 16.84
N GLY A 53 -19.67 -1.96 17.35
CA GLY A 53 -19.36 -1.76 18.76
C GLY A 53 -18.31 -0.68 19.00
N GLY A 54 -18.78 0.53 19.31
CA GLY A 54 -17.98 1.55 19.99
C GLY A 54 -17.78 2.82 19.18
N ASP A 55 -18.35 3.90 19.72
CA ASP A 55 -18.20 5.32 19.37
C ASP A 55 -17.04 5.70 18.45
N GLU A 56 -17.42 6.49 17.45
CA GLU A 56 -16.65 7.53 16.76
C GLU A 56 -15.28 7.82 17.39
N THR A 57 -14.27 7.02 17.06
CA THR A 57 -12.89 7.35 17.43
C THR A 57 -12.39 8.34 16.39
N GLU A 58 -12.37 9.61 16.77
CA GLU A 58 -11.85 10.73 15.99
C GLU A 58 -10.51 10.41 15.30
N PRO A 59 -10.25 10.96 14.10
CA PRO A 59 -8.99 10.74 13.41
C PRO A 59 -7.85 11.32 14.27
N ARG A 60 -6.98 10.43 14.77
CA ARG A 60 -5.74 10.82 15.46
C ARG A 60 -4.90 11.71 14.53
N ARG A 61 -4.95 13.02 14.76
CA ARG A 61 -3.99 14.00 14.25
C ARG A 61 -2.64 13.71 14.92
N TYR A 62 -1.64 13.37 14.12
CA TYR A 62 -0.25 13.48 14.55
C TYR A 62 0.14 14.95 14.41
N ILE A 63 0.61 15.55 15.50
CA ILE A 63 1.12 16.92 15.60
C ILE A 63 2.60 16.87 15.19
N ASP A 64 3.06 17.89 14.45
CA ASP A 64 4.49 18.27 14.36
C ASP A 64 4.78 19.35 15.40
#